data_AF-A0A831USZ7-F1
#
_entry.id   AF-A0A831USZ7-F1
#
_cell.length_a   1.000
_cell.length_b   1.000
_cell.length_c   1.000
_cell.angle_alpha   90.00
_cell.angle_beta   90.00
_cell.angle_gamma   90.00
#
_symmetry.space_group_name_H-M   'P 1'
#
loop_
_entity.id
_entity.type
_entity.pdbx_description
1 polymer ?
#
loop_
_entity_poly.entity_id
_entity_poly.type
_entity_poly.pdbx_seq_one_letter_code
_entity_poly.pdbx_strand_id
1 'polypeptide(L)'
;QRRLVDEALSLLPAVGRIVYSTCSLLSAENEQCVQWMLQRYPHVQVAQTRLTLPSIESESGVDDDGGYVAVLTGPAPSANQ
;
A
#
# COMPACT_ATOMS: atom_id res chain seq x y z
N GLN A 1 -9.49 -6.38 6.42
CA GLN A 1 -8.50 -5.39 5.92
C GLN A 1 -9.13 -4.04 5.62
N ARG A 2 -10.11 -3.95 4.69
CA ARG A 2 -10.73 -2.67 4.27
C ARG A 2 -11.16 -1.73 5.40
N ARG A 3 -11.82 -2.24 6.45
CA ARG A 3 -12.21 -1.42 7.62
C ARG A 3 -11.02 -0.71 8.30
N LEU A 4 -9.93 -1.42 8.55
CA LEU A 4 -8.74 -0.87 9.22
C LEU A 4 -8.07 0.19 8.34
N VAL A 5 -8.02 -0.06 7.04
CA VAL A 5 -7.44 0.86 6.06
C VAL A 5 -8.32 2.09 5.89
N ASP A 6 -9.65 1.96 5.91
CA ASP A 6 -10.60 3.08 5.88
C ASP A 6 -10.32 4.06 7.02
N GLU A 7 -10.18 3.52 8.23
CA GLU A 7 -9.88 4.30 9.43
C GLU A 7 -8.52 4.99 9.31
N ALA A 8 -7.48 4.27 8.89
CA ALA A 8 -6.15 4.86 8.70
C ALA A 8 -6.11 5.96 7.62
N LEU A 9 -6.80 5.76 6.50
CA LEU A 9 -6.89 6.75 5.42
C LEU A 9 -7.71 7.98 5.81
N SER A 10 -8.72 7.83 6.68
CA SER A 10 -9.48 8.96 7.20
C SER A 10 -8.65 9.92 8.05
N LEU A 11 -7.53 9.44 8.60
CA LEU A 11 -6.60 10.20 9.43
C LEU A 11 -5.41 10.76 8.63
N LEU A 12 -5.33 10.46 7.33
CA LEU A 12 -4.21 10.87 6.49
C LEU A 12 -4.27 12.39 6.22
N PRO A 13 -3.26 13.18 6.62
CA PRO A 13 -3.21 14.59 6.27
C PRO A 13 -2.94 14.79 4.78
N ALA A 14 -3.22 16.00 4.27
CA ALA A 14 -3.07 16.34 2.86
C ALA A 14 -1.67 16.01 2.30
N VAL A 15 -0.62 16.24 3.09
CA VAL A 15 0.78 15.89 2.75
C VAL A 15 1.23 14.72 3.65
N GLY A 16 0.53 13.60 3.55
CA GLY A 16 0.77 12.38 4.33
C GLY A 16 1.19 11.19 3.46
N ARG A 17 1.78 10.17 4.10
CA ARG A 17 2.05 8.86 3.48
C ARG A 17 1.51 7.75 4.36
N ILE A 18 0.95 6.72 3.74
CA ILE A 18 0.54 5.48 4.38
C ILE A 18 1.20 4.29 3.68
N VAL A 19 1.61 3.31 4.46
CA VAL A 19 2.12 2.03 3.94
C VAL A 19 1.08 0.96 4.26
N TYR A 20 0.52 0.37 3.22
CA TYR A 20 -0.29 -0.84 3.33
C TYR A 20 0.61 -2.04 3.09
N SER A 21 0.59 -3.02 3.99
CA SER A 21 1.38 -4.24 3.82
C SER A 21 0.65 -5.48 4.33
N THR A 22 0.90 -6.61 3.69
CA THR A 22 0.39 -7.93 4.08
C THR A 22 1.48 -8.98 3.86
N CYS A 23 1.42 -10.10 4.59
CA CYS A 23 2.16 -11.32 4.26
C CYS A 23 1.29 -12.29 3.45
N SER A 24 0.44 -11.74 2.56
CA SER A 24 -0.46 -12.51 1.71
C SER A 24 -0.11 -12.29 0.25
N LEU A 25 -0.34 -13.31 -0.58
CA LEU A 25 -0.23 -13.25 -2.04
C LEU A 25 -1.61 -13.14 -2.71
N LEU A 26 -2.70 -13.16 -1.94
CA LEU A 26 -4.04 -13.13 -2.50
C LEU A 26 -4.39 -11.73 -2.99
N SER A 27 -4.76 -11.62 -4.26
CA SER A 27 -5.11 -10.32 -4.84
C SER A 27 -6.31 -9.64 -4.16
N ALA A 28 -7.24 -10.42 -3.61
CA ALA A 28 -8.36 -9.92 -2.82
C ALA A 28 -7.92 -9.12 -1.58
N GLU A 29 -6.76 -9.48 -1.02
CA GLU A 29 -6.15 -8.81 0.12
C GLU A 29 -5.18 -7.70 -0.29
N ASN A 30 -4.70 -7.70 -1.54
CA ASN A 30 -3.64 -6.81 -2.01
C ASN A 30 -4.18 -5.78 -3.00
N GLU A 31 -4.03 -6.03 -4.31
CA GLU A 31 -4.34 -5.06 -5.36
C GLU A 31 -5.81 -4.64 -5.34
N GLN A 32 -6.72 -5.57 -5.03
CA GLN A 32 -8.15 -5.24 -4.94
C GLN A 32 -8.46 -4.39 -3.71
N CYS A 33 -7.68 -4.52 -2.63
CA CYS A 33 -7.77 -3.65 -1.48
C CYS A 33 -7.29 -2.24 -1.86
N VAL A 34 -6.14 -2.13 -2.55
CA VAL A 34 -5.60 -0.85 -3.05
C VAL A 34 -6.54 -0.18 -4.03
N GLN A 35 -7.10 -0.92 -4.99
CA GLN A 35 -8.07 -0.38 -5.93
C GLN A 35 -9.30 0.17 -5.22
N TRP A 36 -9.79 -0.53 -4.20
CA TRP A 36 -10.90 -0.04 -3.37
C TRP A 36 -10.52 1.25 -2.61
N MET A 37 -9.29 1.35 -2.08
CA MET A 37 -8.80 2.58 -1.44
C MET A 37 -8.84 3.77 -2.40
N LEU A 38 -8.33 3.59 -3.63
CA LEU A 38 -8.27 4.66 -4.65
C LEU A 38 -9.66 5.09 -5.13
N GLN A 39 -10.60 4.15 -5.25
CA GLN A 39 -11.98 4.47 -5.60
C GLN A 39 -12.67 5.27 -4.49
N ARG A 40 -12.36 4.96 -3.22
CA ARG A 40 -13.00 5.60 -2.08
C ARG A 40 -12.35 6.93 -1.66
N TYR A 41 -11.04 7.08 -1.88
CA TYR A 41 -10.26 8.28 -1.57
C TYR A 41 -9.58 8.82 -2.84
N PRO A 42 -10.31 9.55 -3.72
CA PRO A 42 -9.79 9.98 -5.02
C PRO A 42 -8.59 10.93 -4.97
N HIS A 43 -8.31 11.52 -3.81
CA HIS A 43 -7.16 12.39 -3.57
C HIS A 43 -5.89 11.61 -3.21
N VAL A 44 -6.01 10.32 -2.90
CA VAL A 44 -4.89 9.44 -2.58
C VAL A 44 -4.34 8.83 -3.87
N GLN A 45 -3.02 8.68 -3.94
CA GLN A 45 -2.32 8.13 -5.09
C GLN A 45 -1.37 7.02 -4.64
N VAL A 46 -1.13 6.04 -5.51
CA VAL A 46 -0.11 5.01 -5.29
C VAL A 46 1.23 5.56 -5.77
N ALA A 47 2.20 5.66 -4.87
CA ALA A 47 3.57 6.02 -5.22
C ALA A 47 4.40 4.79 -5.59
N GLN A 48 4.18 3.66 -4.92
CA GLN A 48 4.93 2.44 -5.15
C GLN A 48 4.12 1.21 -4.75
N THR A 49 4.31 0.12 -5.48
CA THR A 49 3.86 -1.22 -5.05
C THR A 49 4.99 -2.23 -5.22
N ARG A 50 4.96 -3.28 -4.41
CA ARG A 50 5.88 -4.42 -4.50
C ARG A 50 5.14 -5.67 -4.04
N LEU A 51 5.11 -6.68 -4.90
CA LEU A 51 4.80 -8.06 -4.54
C LEU A 51 6.12 -8.80 -4.40
N THR A 52 6.35 -9.40 -3.26
CA THR A 52 7.47 -10.31 -3.01
C THR A 52 6.93 -11.72 -2.99
N LEU A 53 7.51 -12.59 -3.82
CA LEU A 53 7.16 -14.00 -3.85
C LEU A 53 7.99 -14.77 -2.82
N PRO A 54 7.46 -15.87 -2.28
CA PRO A 54 8.22 -16.69 -1.35
C PRO A 54 9.49 -17.23 -2.00
N SER A 55 10.59 -17.22 -1.26
CA SER A 55 11.87 -17.73 -1.75
C SER A 55 12.75 -18.23 -0.60
N ILE A 56 13.43 -19.35 -0.86
CA ILE A 56 14.33 -20.03 0.10
C ILE A 56 15.76 -19.42 0.04
N GLU A 57 16.07 -18.68 -1.02
CA GLU A 57 17.40 -18.12 -1.27
C GLU A 57 17.30 -16.66 -1.73
N SER A 58 16.99 -15.75 -0.81
CA SER A 58 17.28 -14.33 -1.07
C SER A 58 18.80 -14.12 -1.05
N GLU A 59 19.34 -13.16 -1.83
CA GLU A 59 20.78 -12.83 -1.82
C GLU A 59 21.31 -12.45 -0.41
N SER A 60 20.40 -12.12 0.50
CA SER A 60 20.65 -11.83 1.92
C SER A 60 20.66 -13.06 2.85
N GLY A 61 20.35 -14.26 2.37
CA GLY A 61 20.32 -15.49 3.18
C GLY A 61 19.16 -15.58 4.18
N VAL A 62 18.09 -14.83 3.96
CA VAL A 62 16.87 -14.83 4.80
C VAL A 62 15.72 -15.41 3.98
N ASP A 63 15.03 -16.41 4.52
CA ASP A 63 13.79 -16.93 3.92
C ASP A 63 12.76 -15.80 3.79
N ASP A 64 12.20 -15.61 2.59
CA ASP A 64 11.12 -14.66 2.36
C ASP A 64 9.79 -15.43 2.32
N ASP A 65 8.91 -15.15 3.28
CA ASP A 65 7.56 -15.73 3.34
C ASP A 65 6.65 -15.24 2.19
N GLY A 66 7.07 -14.20 1.47
CA GLY A 66 6.29 -13.49 0.49
C GLY A 66 5.32 -12.48 1.12
N GLY A 67 4.90 -11.52 0.32
CA GLY A 67 3.99 -10.49 0.79
C GLY A 67 3.83 -9.34 -0.19
N TYR A 68 3.04 -8.36 0.21
CA TYR A 68 2.72 -7.21 -0.61
C TYR A 68 2.88 -5.93 0.18
N VAL A 69 3.41 -4.90 -0.49
CA VAL A 69 3.52 -3.54 0.03
C VAL A 69 2.98 -2.56 -1.00
N ALA A 70 2.17 -1.61 -0.55
CA ALA A 70 1.77 -0.43 -1.31
C ALA A 70 2.02 0.83 -0.49
N VAL A 71 2.75 1.78 -1.06
CA VAL A 71 2.92 3.12 -0.51
C VAL A 71 1.92 4.03 -1.18
N LEU A 72 1.00 4.59 -0.38
CA LEU A 72 0.05 5.58 -0.85
C LEU A 72 0.37 6.96 -0.25
N THR A 73 0.15 8.00 -1.02
CA THR A 73 0.38 9.38 -0.61
C THR A 73 -0.90 10.17 -0.71
N GLY A 74 -1.06 11.15 0.18
CA GLY A 74 -2.04 12.22 -0.03
C GLY A 74 -1.75 12.98 -1.33
N PRO A 75 -2.64 13.91 -1.73
CA PRO A 75 -2.44 14.69 -2.94
C PRO A 75 -1.09 15.40 -2.88
N ALA A 76 -0.34 15.33 -3.97
CA ALA A 76 0.91 16.09 -4.07
C ALA A 76 0.63 17.56 -3.74
N PRO A 77 1.44 18.22 -2.89
CA PRO A 77 1.29 19.64 -2.67
C PRO A 77 1.32 20.32 -4.04
N SER A 78 0.29 21.12 -4.35
CA SER A 78 0.28 21.92 -5.56
C SER A 78 1.55 22.74 -5.59
N ALA A 79 2.48 22.39 -6.48
CA ALA A 79 3.68 23.18 -6.72
C ALA A 79 3.24 24.46 -7.42
N ASN A 80 2.82 25.46 -6.65
CA ASN A 80 2.78 26.88 -7.02
C ASN A 80 2.33 27.72 -5.81
N GLN A 81 3.28 28.45 -5.23
CA GLN A 81 3.30 29.92 -5.22
C GLN A 81 4.71 30.38 -4.83
#